data_AF-R4YWG3-F1
#
_entry.id   AF-R4YWG3-F1
#
_cell.length_a   1.000
_cell.length_b   1.000
_cell.length_c   1.000
_cell.angle_alpha   90.00
_cell.angle_beta   90.00
_cell.angle_gamma   90.00
#
_symmetry.space_group_name_H-M   'P 1'
#
loop_
_entity.id
_entity.type
_entity.pdbx_description
1 polymer ?
#
loop_
_entity_poly.entity_id
_entity_poly.type
_entity_poly.pdbx_seq_one_letter_code
_entity_poly.pdbx_strand_id
1 'polypeptide(L)'
;MVVEAFPKRSNRSTSATLDAVRTDKDVLLGDEKREPGRFRLSISKDIGVARKTSKSAVGFIDSVVGQITSFYGTVLEDLTPWTPPAPRITRQQPDVDPEPTHTPEDGWTA
;
A
#
# COMPACT_ATOMS: atom_id res chain seq x y z
N MET A 1 -6.87 -7.79 -12.18
CA MET A 1 -6.56 -8.28 -10.82
C MET A 1 -7.53 -7.65 -9.84
N VAL A 2 -8.03 -8.42 -8.89
CA VAL A 2 -8.97 -7.98 -7.85
C VAL A 2 -8.29 -8.12 -6.50
N VAL A 3 -8.50 -7.14 -5.63
CA VAL A 3 -8.09 -7.14 -4.23
C VAL A 3 -9.34 -7.34 -3.37
N GLU A 4 -9.25 -8.27 -2.44
CA GLU A 4 -10.30 -8.55 -1.46
C GLU A 4 -9.77 -8.31 -0.07
N ALA A 5 -10.45 -7.49 0.71
CA ALA A 5 -10.06 -7.09 2.07
C ALA A 5 -11.00 -7.73 3.09
N PHE A 6 -10.43 -8.27 4.17
CA PHE A 6 -11.18 -8.94 5.23
C PHE A 6 -10.94 -8.23 6.56
N PRO A 7 -11.92 -7.46 7.07
CA PRO A 7 -11.85 -6.84 8.38
C PRO A 7 -11.71 -7.87 9.51
N LYS A 8 -10.93 -7.55 10.54
CA LYS A 8 -10.80 -8.42 11.72
C LYS A 8 -12.18 -8.65 12.35
N ARG A 9 -12.54 -9.91 12.62
CA ARG A 9 -13.84 -10.29 13.22
C ARG A 9 -15.05 -9.85 12.38
N SER A 10 -14.93 -9.91 11.06
CA SER A 10 -16.05 -9.73 10.12
C SER A 10 -16.21 -11.00 9.27
N ASN A 11 -17.45 -11.34 8.94
CA ASN A 11 -17.80 -12.37 7.97
C ASN A 11 -18.02 -11.82 6.55
N ARG A 12 -17.97 -10.48 6.38
CA ARG A 12 -18.07 -9.82 5.08
C ARG A 12 -16.70 -9.31 4.63
N SER A 13 -16.39 -9.50 3.35
CA SER A 13 -15.25 -8.92 2.66
C SER A 13 -15.69 -7.75 1.79
N THR A 14 -14.75 -6.86 1.50
CA THR A 14 -14.91 -5.79 0.51
C THR A 14 -13.94 -6.07 -0.63
N SER A 15 -14.38 -5.92 -1.88
CA SER A 15 -13.56 -6.20 -3.05
C SER A 15 -13.51 -5.03 -4.02
N ALA A 16 -12.35 -4.75 -4.58
CA ALA A 16 -12.17 -3.74 -5.62
C ALA A 16 -11.10 -4.18 -6.63
N THR A 17 -11.08 -3.56 -7.80
CA THR A 17 -9.98 -3.77 -8.76
C THR A 17 -8.70 -3.16 -8.20
N LEU A 18 -7.54 -3.73 -8.54
CA LEU A 18 -6.25 -3.18 -8.09
C LEU A 18 -6.08 -1.71 -8.51
N ASP A 19 -6.57 -1.36 -9.69
CA ASP A 19 -6.50 0.00 -10.23
C ASP A 19 -7.29 1.00 -9.38
N ALA A 20 -8.51 0.64 -8.97
CA ALA A 20 -9.31 1.44 -8.05
C ALA A 20 -8.59 1.61 -6.71
N VAL A 21 -8.00 0.54 -6.16
CA VAL A 21 -7.26 0.57 -4.89
C VAL A 21 -6.00 1.43 -4.96
N ARG A 22 -5.35 1.50 -6.12
CA ARG A 22 -4.18 2.38 -6.34
C ARG A 22 -4.58 3.84 -6.37
N THR A 23 -5.77 4.14 -6.89
CA THR A 23 -6.33 5.49 -6.95
C THR A 23 -6.84 5.95 -5.58
N ASP A 24 -7.58 5.08 -4.91
CA ASP A 24 -8.13 5.31 -3.57
C ASP A 24 -8.07 4.01 -2.77
N LYS A 25 -7.34 4.02 -1.65
CA LYS A 25 -7.17 2.85 -0.79
C LYS A 25 -8.37 2.60 0.11
N ASP A 26 -9.18 3.63 0.38
CA ASP A 26 -10.27 3.56 1.34
C ASP A 26 -11.47 2.77 0.79
N VAL A 27 -11.51 2.53 -0.52
CA VAL A 27 -12.50 1.67 -1.18
C VAL A 27 -12.57 0.26 -0.61
N LEU A 28 -11.50 -0.21 0.05
CA LEU A 28 -11.44 -1.53 0.69
C LEU A 28 -11.93 -1.55 2.13
N LEU A 29 -12.14 -0.40 2.77
CA LEU A 29 -12.53 -0.33 4.19
C LEU A 29 -14.02 -0.56 4.42
N GLY A 30 -14.83 -0.47 3.36
CA GLY A 30 -16.30 -0.59 3.41
C GLY A 30 -16.95 0.52 4.25
N ASP A 31 -18.26 0.41 4.47
CA ASP A 31 -19.06 1.45 5.12
C ASP A 31 -18.63 1.74 6.57
N GLU A 32 -18.21 0.69 7.29
CA GLU A 32 -17.77 0.78 8.70
C GLU A 32 -16.32 1.27 8.84
N LYS A 33 -15.61 1.54 7.72
CA LYS A 33 -14.21 1.98 7.67
C LYS A 33 -13.25 1.12 8.50
N ARG A 34 -13.48 -0.19 8.54
CA ARG A 34 -12.70 -1.10 9.39
C ARG A 34 -11.42 -1.52 8.71
N GLU A 35 -10.32 -1.46 9.46
CA GLU A 35 -9.03 -1.92 8.97
C GLU A 35 -9.03 -3.43 8.68
N PRO A 36 -8.55 -3.85 7.49
CA PRO A 36 -8.44 -5.25 7.14
C PRO A 36 -7.34 -5.94 7.96
N GLY A 37 -7.63 -7.15 8.46
CA GLY A 37 -6.64 -8.00 9.10
C GLY A 37 -5.89 -8.90 8.12
N ARG A 38 -6.47 -9.14 6.95
CA ARG A 38 -5.88 -9.89 5.83
C ARG A 38 -6.48 -9.42 4.51
N PHE A 39 -5.78 -9.67 3.42
CA PHE A 39 -6.28 -9.45 2.07
C PHE A 39 -5.99 -10.66 1.18
N ARG A 40 -6.66 -10.72 0.03
CA ARG A 40 -6.46 -11.70 -1.02
C ARG A 40 -6.31 -11.00 -2.36
N LEU A 41 -5.33 -11.41 -3.15
CA LEU A 41 -5.16 -10.98 -4.53
C LEU A 41 -5.57 -12.12 -5.47
N SER A 42 -6.41 -11.80 -6.45
CA SER A 42 -6.92 -12.77 -7.42
C SER A 42 -6.75 -12.26 -8.85
N ILE A 43 -6.20 -13.11 -9.72
CA ILE A 43 -6.17 -12.89 -11.16
C ILE A 43 -6.92 -14.05 -11.83
N SER A 44 -7.91 -13.71 -12.64
CA SER A 44 -8.61 -14.66 -13.50
C SER A 44 -8.20 -14.44 -14.94
N LYS A 45 -8.01 -15.53 -15.69
CA LYS A 45 -7.75 -15.54 -17.12
C LYS A 45 -8.52 -16.69 -17.75
N ASP A 46 -8.82 -16.56 -19.04
CA ASP A 46 -9.41 -17.63 -19.81
C ASP A 46 -8.43 -18.79 -19.94
N ILE A 47 -8.97 -20.00 -19.80
CA ILE A 47 -8.21 -21.23 -19.85
C ILE A 47 -8.16 -21.75 -21.29
N GLY A 48 -7.01 -22.29 -21.69
CA GLY A 48 -6.85 -22.96 -22.97
C GLY A 48 -7.69 -24.24 -23.03
N VAL A 49 -8.52 -24.39 -24.06
CA VAL A 49 -9.38 -25.57 -24.23
C VAL A 49 -8.79 -26.65 -25.14
N ALA A 50 -7.63 -26.37 -25.76
CA ALA A 50 -7.01 -27.34 -26.66
C ALA A 50 -6.29 -28.46 -25.89
N ARG A 51 -6.27 -29.66 -26.47
CA ARG A 51 -5.49 -30.80 -25.93
C ARG A 51 -3.97 -30.55 -26.01
N LYS A 52 -3.52 -29.83 -27.03
CA LYS A 52 -2.11 -29.46 -27.25
C LYS A 52 -2.04 -28.03 -27.77
N THR A 53 -1.06 -27.27 -27.31
CA THR A 53 -0.81 -25.92 -27.82
C THR A 53 -0.39 -25.95 -29.28
N SER A 54 -1.00 -25.07 -30.06
CA SER A 54 -0.73 -24.83 -31.47
C SER A 54 -0.75 -23.32 -31.74
N LYS A 55 -0.44 -22.92 -32.97
CA LYS A 55 -0.41 -21.51 -33.37
C LYS A 55 -1.77 -20.80 -33.18
N SER A 56 -2.88 -21.52 -33.26
CA SER A 56 -4.24 -20.95 -33.20
C SER A 56 -4.97 -21.22 -31.89
N ALA A 57 -4.43 -22.08 -31.02
CA ALA A 57 -5.11 -22.44 -29.78
C ALA A 57 -4.11 -22.84 -28.69
N VAL A 58 -4.33 -22.29 -27.49
CA VAL A 58 -3.52 -22.60 -26.31
C VAL A 58 -4.08 -23.84 -25.62
N GLY A 59 -3.18 -24.74 -25.22
CA GLY A 59 -3.53 -25.92 -24.45
C GLY A 59 -3.85 -25.60 -23.00
N PHE A 60 -4.69 -26.42 -22.37
CA PHE A 60 -5.07 -26.27 -20.97
C PHE A 60 -3.84 -26.16 -20.05
N ILE A 61 -2.93 -27.12 -20.14
CA ILE A 61 -1.73 -27.20 -19.28
C ILE A 61 -0.89 -25.93 -19.43
N ASP A 62 -0.59 -25.51 -20.66
CA ASP A 62 0.25 -24.34 -20.92
C ASP A 62 -0.42 -23.05 -20.44
N SER A 63 -1.75 -22.93 -20.54
CA SER A 63 -2.47 -21.78 -20.00
C SER A 63 -2.38 -21.68 -18.47
N VAL A 64 -2.49 -22.81 -17.76
CA VAL A 64 -2.38 -22.85 -16.30
C VAL A 64 -0.95 -22.58 -15.85
N VAL A 65 0.03 -23.26 -16.44
CA VAL A 65 1.46 -23.04 -16.13
C VAL A 65 1.83 -21.58 -16.39
N GLY A 66 1.43 -21.04 -17.55
CA GLY A 66 1.66 -19.64 -17.89
C GLY A 66 0.99 -18.65 -16.93
N GLN A 67 -0.23 -18.93 -16.47
CA GLN A 67 -0.89 -18.10 -15.48
C GLN A 67 -0.16 -18.11 -14.12
N ILE A 68 0.30 -19.29 -13.68
CA ILE A 68 1.08 -19.43 -12.45
C ILE A 68 2.37 -18.62 -12.57
N THR A 69 3.17 -18.84 -13.62
CA THR A 69 4.44 -18.11 -13.84
C THR A 69 4.21 -16.60 -13.91
N SER A 70 3.17 -16.15 -14.62
CA SER A 70 2.80 -14.74 -14.72
C SER A 70 2.39 -14.16 -13.36
N PHE A 71 1.70 -14.93 -12.51
CA PHE A 71 1.34 -14.47 -11.17
C PHE A 71 2.57 -14.32 -10.28
N TYR A 72 3.51 -15.27 -10.32
CA TYR A 72 4.77 -15.16 -9.59
C TYR A 72 5.54 -13.88 -9.97
N GLY A 73 5.80 -13.67 -11.26
CA GLY A 73 6.61 -12.53 -11.71
C GLY A 73 5.93 -11.16 -11.56
N THR A 74 4.59 -11.08 -11.57
CA THR A 74 3.90 -9.79 -11.49
C THR A 74 3.41 -9.43 -10.09
N VAL A 75 3.26 -10.41 -9.20
CA VAL A 75 2.72 -10.19 -7.85
C VAL A 75 3.74 -10.50 -6.78
N LEU A 76 4.35 -11.68 -6.83
CA LEU A 76 5.19 -12.16 -5.72
C LEU A 76 6.60 -11.60 -5.77
N GLU A 77 7.15 -11.38 -6.97
CA GLU A 77 8.48 -10.79 -7.14
C GLU A 77 8.59 -9.37 -6.57
N ASP A 78 7.55 -8.54 -6.79
CA ASP A 78 7.49 -7.16 -6.31
C ASP A 78 6.96 -7.04 -4.87
N LEU A 79 6.61 -8.15 -4.21
CA LEU A 79 5.96 -8.11 -2.89
C LEU A 79 6.98 -7.85 -1.78
N THR A 80 7.05 -6.61 -1.31
CA THR A 80 7.86 -6.22 -0.16
C THR A 80 7.01 -6.16 1.12
N PRO A 81 7.50 -6.67 2.27
CA PRO A 81 6.87 -6.41 3.56
C PRO A 81 6.71 -4.90 3.81
N TRP A 82 5.52 -4.50 4.22
CA TRP A 82 5.29 -3.10 4.59
C TRP A 82 6.11 -2.75 5.84
N THR A 83 6.90 -1.68 5.75
CA THR A 83 7.68 -1.15 6.87
C THR A 83 7.16 0.26 7.19
N PRO A 84 6.84 0.55 8.47
CA PRO A 84 6.43 1.90 8.85
C PRO A 84 7.57 2.89 8.58
N PRO A 85 7.27 4.14 8.19
CA PRO A 85 8.28 5.16 8.01
C PRO A 85 9.07 5.38 9.30
N ALA A 86 10.37 5.64 9.18
CA ALA A 86 11.24 5.86 10.34
C ALA A 86 10.69 7.02 11.20
N PRO A 87 10.64 6.88 12.54
CA PRO A 87 10.27 7.95 13.43
C PRO A 87 11.16 9.16 13.16
N ARG A 88 10.56 10.32 12.85
CA ARG A 88 11.32 11.56 12.69
C ARG A 88 11.53 12.18 14.06
N ILE A 89 12.78 12.38 14.44
CA ILE A 89 13.10 13.22 15.60
C ILE A 89 12.78 14.66 15.21
N THR A 90 11.73 15.22 15.79
CA THR A 90 11.55 16.67 15.81
C THR A 90 12.74 17.23 16.59
N ARG A 91 13.76 17.77 15.92
CA ARG A 91 14.76 18.58 16.62
C ARG A 91 13.98 19.74 17.22
N GLN A 92 13.96 19.82 18.55
CA GLN A 92 13.57 21.07 19.21
C GLN A 92 14.47 22.15 18.62
N GLN A 93 13.86 23.13 17.97
CA GLN A 93 14.55 24.36 17.64
C GLN A 93 15.04 24.91 18.98
N PRO A 94 16.35 25.15 19.17
CA PRO A 94 16.84 25.71 20.41
C PRO A 94 16.10 27.02 20.64
N ASP A 95 15.53 27.17 21.85
CA ASP A 95 14.99 28.44 22.31
C ASP A 95 16.12 29.46 22.17
N VAL A 96 15.96 30.36 21.20
CA VAL A 96 16.83 31.52 21.09
C VAL A 96 16.48 32.38 22.29
N ASP A 97 17.30 32.34 23.35
CA ASP A 97 17.18 33.25 24.47
C ASP A 97 17.08 34.68 23.94
N PRO A 98 16.07 35.48 24.33
CA PRO A 98 16.02 36.87 23.93
C PRO A 98 17.25 37.57 24.48
N GLU A 99 18.03 38.14 23.56
CA GLU A 99 19.19 38.98 23.83
C GLU A 99 18.88 39.97 24.98
N PRO A 100 19.66 39.99 26.08
CA PRO A 100 19.44 40.94 27.14
C PRO A 100 19.67 42.34 26.56
N THR A 101 18.58 43.10 26.43
CA THR A 101 18.61 44.50 26.03
C THR A 101 19.50 45.27 27.02
N HIS A 102 20.71 45.59 26.58
CA HIS A 102 21.64 46.45 27.31
C HIS A 102 21.01 47.84 27.40
N THR A 103 20.46 48.19 28.55
CA THR A 103 19.99 49.56 28.83
C THR A 103 21.23 50.38 29.18
N PRO A 104 21.62 51.40 28.41
CA PRO A 104 22.73 52.25 28.79
C PRO A 104 22.29 53.06 30.02
N GLU A 105 22.93 52.74 31.13
CA GLU A 105 22.91 53.51 32.36
C GLU A 105 23.73 54.78 32.17
N ASP A 106 23.07 55.85 31.72
CA ASP A 106 23.66 57.19 31.65
C ASP A 106 23.20 58.06 32.82
N GLY A 107 24.15 58.36 33.71
CA GLY A 107 24.43 59.74 34.08
C GLY A 107 23.73 60.29 35.32
N TRP A 108 24.35 60.08 36.48
CA TRP A 108 24.22 60.97 37.64
C TRP A 108 24.76 62.36 37.28
N THR A 109 23.97 63.42 37.35
CA THR A 109 24.49 64.78 37.56
C THR A 109 23.58 65.62 38.47
N ALA A 110 24.23 66.08 39.55
CA ALA A 110 23.96 67.13 40.53
C ALA A 110 22.66 67.95 40.51
#